data_AF-A0A973BIA6-F1
#
_entry.id   AF-A0A973BIA6-F1
#
_cell.length_a   1.000
_cell.length_b   1.000
_cell.length_c   1.000
_cell.angle_alpha   90.00
_cell.angle_beta   90.00
_cell.angle_gamma   90.00
#
_symmetry.space_group_name_H-M   'P 1'
#
loop_
_entity.id
_entity.type
_entity.pdbx_description
1 polymer ?
#
loop_
_entity_poly.entity_id
_entity_poly.type
_entity_poly.pdbx_seq_one_letter_code
_entity_poly.pdbx_strand_id
1 'polypeptide(L)'
;MTEYDKKLEKLQKEFIEINRKRANKWQFKSHQQAIYDFVIKSQRQTSFNVKDYNITLKVGNEDFGFMHFLLGHYGEECPGEITAKDILNIGNVINNDISLPTEKGKKKFTQSKGDYNYIVILSKRKDGDLVISFFSSK
;
A
#
# COMPACT_ATOMS: atom_id res chain seq x y z
N MET A 1 -11.54 -19.66 -8.20
CA MET A 1 -10.69 -18.46 -8.27
C MET A 1 -11.53 -17.26 -7.90
N THR A 2 -11.20 -16.61 -6.78
CA THR A 2 -11.96 -15.48 -6.23
C THR A 2 -11.67 -14.19 -7.01
N GLU A 3 -12.46 -13.14 -6.80
CA GLU A 3 -12.17 -11.82 -7.38
C GLU A 3 -10.82 -11.28 -6.87
N TYR A 4 -10.54 -11.50 -5.59
CA TYR A 4 -9.27 -11.14 -4.98
C TYR A 4 -8.10 -11.82 -5.69
N ASP A 5 -8.19 -13.13 -5.96
CA ASP A 5 -7.13 -13.87 -6.66
C ASP A 5 -6.87 -13.29 -8.05
N LYS A 6 -7.92 -12.95 -8.80
CA LYS A 6 -7.79 -12.33 -10.14
C LYS A 6 -7.09 -10.97 -10.08
N LYS A 7 -7.49 -10.12 -9.12
CA LYS A 7 -6.86 -8.80 -8.93
C LYS A 7 -5.41 -8.94 -8.44
N LEU A 8 -5.11 -9.94 -7.61
CA LEU A 8 -3.76 -10.22 -7.11
C LEU A 8 -2.85 -10.68 -8.25
N GLU A 9 -3.30 -11.61 -9.08
CA GLU A 9 -2.56 -12.05 -10.26
C GLU A 9 -2.30 -10.89 -11.23
N LYS A 10 -3.29 -10.02 -11.45
CA LYS A 10 -3.12 -8.80 -12.25
C LYS A 10 -2.02 -7.91 -11.66
N LEU A 11 -2.07 -7.64 -10.36
CA LEU A 11 -1.07 -6.83 -9.68
C LEU A 11 0.33 -7.44 -9.73
N GLN A 12 0.44 -8.76 -9.57
CA GLN A 12 1.73 -9.48 -9.67
C GLN A 12 2.33 -9.32 -11.06
N LYS A 13 1.53 -9.44 -12.12
CA LYS A 13 1.99 -9.19 -13.51
C LYS A 13 2.49 -7.76 -13.68
N GLU A 14 1.73 -6.78 -13.20
CA GLU A 14 2.13 -5.36 -13.25
C GLU A 14 3.42 -5.09 -12.46
N PHE A 15 3.60 -5.71 -11.29
CA PHE A 15 4.83 -5.61 -10.50
C PHE A 15 6.03 -6.19 -11.23
N ILE A 16 5.89 -7.38 -11.83
CA ILE A 16 6.94 -8.01 -12.64
C ILE A 16 7.31 -7.09 -13.81
N GLU A 17 6.33 -6.50 -14.49
CA GLU A 17 6.59 -5.55 -15.58
C GLU A 17 7.32 -4.28 -15.09
N ILE A 18 6.89 -3.70 -13.98
CA ILE A 18 7.55 -2.53 -13.37
C ILE A 18 9.01 -2.88 -13.04
N ASN A 19 9.25 -4.04 -12.45
CA ASN A 19 10.59 -4.48 -12.09
C ASN A 19 11.46 -4.72 -13.35
N ARG A 20 10.92 -5.41 -14.36
CA ARG A 20 11.61 -5.63 -15.66
C ARG A 20 11.99 -4.32 -16.35
N LYS A 21 11.06 -3.34 -16.39
CA LYS A 21 11.32 -2.00 -16.96
C LYS A 21 12.37 -1.22 -16.16
N ARG A 22 12.57 -1.54 -14.87
CA ARG A 22 13.54 -0.87 -13.98
C ARG A 22 14.87 -1.58 -13.83
N ALA A 23 14.98 -2.85 -14.23
CA ALA A 23 16.13 -3.73 -14.00
C ALA A 23 17.49 -3.17 -14.43
N ASN A 24 17.53 -2.13 -15.27
CA ASN A 24 18.76 -1.48 -15.73
C ASN A 24 19.04 -0.07 -15.17
N LYS A 25 18.18 0.53 -14.31
CA LYS A 25 18.37 1.95 -13.91
C LYS A 25 18.09 2.31 -12.44
N TRP A 26 17.32 1.53 -11.66
CA TRP A 26 16.96 1.97 -10.31
C TRP A 26 16.63 0.82 -9.35
N GLN A 27 17.32 0.75 -8.21
CA GLN A 27 17.00 -0.17 -7.12
C GLN A 27 15.76 0.31 -6.35
N PHE A 28 14.89 -0.61 -5.95
CA PHE A 28 13.78 -0.29 -5.05
C PHE A 28 14.30 0.20 -3.70
N LYS A 29 13.62 1.20 -3.14
CA LYS A 29 13.80 1.53 -1.72
C LYS A 29 13.35 0.35 -0.86
N SER A 30 13.87 0.23 0.37
CA SER A 30 13.57 -0.88 1.29
C SER A 30 12.07 -1.14 1.46
N HIS A 31 11.25 -0.09 1.66
CA HIS A 31 9.80 -0.24 1.77
C HIS A 31 9.14 -0.70 0.47
N GLN A 32 9.62 -0.25 -0.69
CA GLN A 32 9.12 -0.70 -1.99
C GLN A 32 9.44 -2.18 -2.21
N GLN A 33 10.65 -2.61 -1.83
CA GLN A 33 11.06 -4.01 -1.91
C GLN A 33 10.19 -4.89 -1.00
N ALA A 34 9.91 -4.46 0.22
CA ALA A 34 9.04 -5.18 1.16
C ALA A 34 7.62 -5.38 0.63
N ILE A 35 7.05 -4.37 -0.05
CA ILE A 35 5.73 -4.44 -0.68
C ILE A 35 5.77 -5.33 -1.92
N TYR A 36 6.82 -5.20 -2.74
CA TYR A 36 7.02 -6.05 -3.92
C TYR A 36 7.08 -7.54 -3.51
N ASP A 37 7.93 -7.87 -2.53
CA ASP A 37 8.07 -9.23 -2.02
C ASP A 37 6.79 -9.76 -1.42
N PHE A 38 6.05 -8.93 -0.67
CA PHE A 38 4.75 -9.28 -0.10
C PHE A 38 3.76 -9.74 -1.17
N VAL A 39 3.64 -8.98 -2.27
CA VAL A 39 2.72 -9.27 -3.37
C VAL A 39 3.20 -10.46 -4.20
N ILE A 40 4.47 -10.48 -4.60
CA ILE A 40 5.02 -11.49 -5.50
C ILE A 40 5.13 -12.87 -4.84
N LYS A 41 5.48 -12.91 -3.55
CA LYS A 41 5.58 -14.16 -2.79
C LYS A 41 4.26 -14.53 -2.08
N SER A 42 3.18 -13.78 -2.34
CA SER A 42 1.86 -13.95 -1.72
C SER A 42 1.94 -14.11 -0.18
N GLN A 43 2.75 -13.27 0.47
CA GLN A 43 2.96 -13.35 1.91
C GLN A 43 1.69 -12.93 2.66
N ARG A 44 1.48 -13.48 3.85
CA ARG A 44 0.33 -13.11 4.70
C ARG A 44 0.49 -11.71 5.31
N GLN A 45 1.72 -11.27 5.50
CA GLN A 45 2.07 -9.94 5.99
C GLN A 45 3.49 -9.56 5.60
N THR A 46 3.79 -8.28 5.64
CA THR A 46 5.14 -7.71 5.55
C THR A 46 5.25 -6.53 6.50
N SER A 47 6.46 -6.24 6.94
CA SER A 47 6.76 -5.07 7.77
C SER A 47 7.92 -4.32 7.17
N PHE A 48 7.84 -2.99 7.22
CA PHE A 48 8.87 -2.12 6.71
C PHE A 48 8.94 -0.83 7.52
N ASN A 49 10.14 -0.28 7.60
CA ASN A 49 10.37 0.99 8.28
C ASN A 49 10.32 2.15 7.27
N VAL A 50 9.56 3.19 7.61
CA VAL A 50 9.58 4.47 6.91
C VAL A 50 9.64 5.58 7.95
N LYS A 51 10.65 6.45 7.86
CA LYS A 51 11.02 7.39 8.94
C LYS A 51 11.21 6.61 10.26
N ASP A 52 10.52 7.04 11.32
CA ASP A 52 10.56 6.45 12.66
C ASP A 52 9.38 5.49 12.90
N TYR A 53 8.69 5.08 11.83
CA TYR A 53 7.53 4.20 11.91
C TYR A 53 7.86 2.80 11.39
N ASN A 54 7.63 1.80 12.24
CA ASN A 54 7.51 0.41 11.81
C ASN A 54 6.06 0.17 11.35
N ILE A 55 5.88 -0.11 10.06
CA ILE A 55 4.58 -0.25 9.42
C ILE A 55 4.41 -1.70 9.01
N THR A 56 3.26 -2.27 9.35
CA THR A 56 2.88 -3.62 8.97
C THR A 56 1.73 -3.58 7.96
N LEU A 57 1.91 -4.28 6.84
CA LEU A 57 0.86 -4.55 5.86
C LEU A 57 0.47 -6.02 6.00
N LYS A 58 -0.83 -6.30 6.17
CA LYS A 58 -1.38 -7.66 6.25
C LYS A 58 -2.40 -7.86 5.13
N VAL A 59 -2.59 -9.11 4.70
CA VAL A 59 -3.66 -9.46 3.74
C VAL A 59 -5.01 -8.96 4.23
N GLY A 60 -5.36 -9.26 5.48
CA GLY A 60 -6.62 -8.78 6.07
C GLY A 60 -7.84 -9.50 5.50
N ASN A 61 -8.93 -8.78 5.26
CA ASN A 61 -10.19 -9.25 4.72
C ASN A 61 -10.81 -8.19 3.79
N GLU A 62 -12.05 -8.38 3.37
CA GLU A 62 -12.75 -7.47 2.44
C GLU A 62 -12.99 -6.07 3.02
N ASP A 63 -12.97 -5.91 4.34
CA ASP A 63 -13.22 -4.64 5.05
C ASP A 63 -11.93 -3.96 5.56
N PHE A 64 -10.81 -4.67 5.57
CA PHE A 64 -9.56 -4.18 6.15
C PHE A 64 -8.31 -4.81 5.55
N GLY A 65 -7.26 -4.01 5.40
CA GLY A 65 -5.93 -4.49 4.98
C GLY A 65 -5.80 -4.60 3.47
N PHE A 66 -4.80 -5.34 3.00
CA PHE A 66 -4.45 -5.39 1.59
C PHE A 66 -5.57 -5.88 0.68
N MET A 67 -6.35 -6.86 1.13
CA MET A 67 -7.48 -7.42 0.40
C MET A 67 -8.55 -6.35 0.13
N HIS A 68 -8.90 -5.55 1.14
CA HIS A 68 -9.79 -4.40 0.97
C HIS A 68 -9.27 -3.42 -0.09
N PHE A 69 -7.97 -3.09 -0.08
CA PHE A 69 -7.39 -2.16 -1.06
C PHE A 69 -7.51 -2.70 -2.49
N LEU A 70 -7.21 -3.99 -2.64
CA LEU A 70 -7.28 -4.66 -3.92
C LEU A 70 -8.71 -4.69 -4.45
N LEU A 71 -9.67 -5.09 -3.62
CA LEU A 71 -11.05 -5.24 -4.04
C LEU A 71 -11.71 -3.89 -4.27
N GLY A 72 -11.59 -2.96 -3.33
CA GLY A 72 -12.33 -1.70 -3.35
C GLY A 72 -11.71 -0.57 -4.17
N HIS A 73 -10.38 -0.56 -4.35
CA HIS A 73 -9.67 0.61 -4.91
C HIS A 73 -8.77 0.27 -6.10
N TYR A 74 -8.32 -0.98 -6.27
CA TYR A 74 -7.39 -1.32 -7.34
C TYR A 74 -8.09 -1.55 -8.69
N GLY A 75 -7.71 -0.72 -9.67
CA GLY A 75 -8.22 -0.74 -11.05
C GLY A 75 -9.02 0.51 -11.42
N GLU A 76 -9.19 0.71 -12.73
CA GLU A 76 -10.01 1.80 -13.29
C GLU A 76 -11.46 1.72 -12.78
N GLU A 77 -12.14 2.86 -12.73
CA GLU A 77 -13.54 3.01 -12.30
C GLU A 77 -13.83 2.62 -10.83
N CYS A 78 -12.80 2.32 -10.04
CA CYS A 78 -12.93 2.09 -8.60
C CYS A 78 -12.97 3.42 -7.82
N PRO A 79 -13.83 3.58 -6.80
CA PRO A 79 -13.78 4.71 -5.90
C PRO A 79 -12.39 4.83 -5.27
N GLY A 80 -11.75 6.00 -5.32
CA GLY A 80 -10.41 6.18 -4.76
C GLY A 80 -9.31 5.41 -5.49
N GLU A 81 -9.54 5.05 -6.77
CA GLU A 81 -8.66 4.33 -7.70
C GLU A 81 -7.18 4.37 -7.33
N ILE A 82 -6.55 3.21 -7.23
CA ILE A 82 -5.11 3.04 -7.03
C ILE A 82 -4.53 2.13 -8.12
N THR A 83 -3.33 2.47 -8.61
CA THR A 83 -2.59 1.66 -9.57
C THR A 83 -1.53 0.81 -8.87
N ALA A 84 -0.93 -0.15 -9.59
CA ALA A 84 0.22 -0.90 -9.07
C ALA A 84 1.37 0.01 -8.63
N LYS A 85 1.61 1.11 -9.35
CA LYS A 85 2.64 2.08 -8.96
C LYS A 85 2.29 2.75 -7.65
N ASP A 86 1.03 3.05 -7.39
CA ASP A 86 0.60 3.69 -6.14
C ASP A 86 0.79 2.74 -4.96
N ILE A 87 0.37 1.48 -5.11
CA ILE A 87 0.55 0.42 -4.11
C ILE A 87 2.05 0.25 -3.78
N LEU A 88 2.89 0.15 -4.80
CA LEU A 88 4.34 0.03 -4.62
C LEU A 88 4.95 1.24 -3.89
N ASN A 89 4.35 2.42 -4.06
CA ASN A 89 4.82 3.69 -3.49
C ASN A 89 4.10 4.11 -2.21
N ILE A 90 3.29 3.26 -1.57
CA ILE A 90 2.54 3.62 -0.36
C ILE A 90 3.46 4.16 0.76
N GLY A 91 4.66 3.60 0.90
CA GLY A 91 5.65 4.09 1.87
C GLY A 91 6.15 5.51 1.56
N ASN A 92 6.09 5.97 0.32
CA ASN A 92 6.45 7.37 -0.01
C ASN A 92 5.41 8.35 0.52
N VAL A 93 4.12 7.99 0.56
CA VAL A 93 3.06 8.84 1.14
C VAL A 93 3.36 9.10 2.62
N ILE A 94 3.78 8.06 3.34
CA ILE A 94 4.16 8.15 4.76
C ILE A 94 5.47 8.93 4.93
N ASN A 95 6.41 8.76 4.00
CA ASN A 95 7.72 9.44 4.04
C ASN A 95 7.62 10.93 3.72
N ASN A 96 6.66 11.38 2.92
CA ASN A 96 6.71 12.73 2.38
C ASN A 96 5.83 13.75 3.09
N ASP A 97 4.95 13.35 4.02
CA ASP A 97 3.97 14.30 4.55
C ASP A 97 3.69 14.21 6.05
N ILE A 98 2.91 15.19 6.51
CA ILE A 98 2.53 15.53 7.88
C ILE A 98 1.49 14.52 8.37
N SER A 99 1.77 13.88 9.50
CA SER A 99 0.79 13.05 10.21
C SER A 99 -0.29 13.96 10.78
N LEU A 100 -1.54 13.76 10.35
CA LEU A 100 -2.68 14.38 11.00
C LEU A 100 -3.16 13.45 12.12
N PRO A 101 -3.24 13.92 13.38
CA PRO A 101 -3.88 13.15 14.43
C PRO A 101 -5.35 12.97 14.06
N THR A 102 -5.79 11.71 14.06
CA THR A 102 -7.22 11.37 13.90
C THR A 102 -7.76 10.83 15.20
N GLU A 103 -9.08 10.92 15.39
CA GLU A 103 -9.73 10.32 16.54
C GLU A 103 -9.47 8.80 16.61
N LYS A 104 -9.44 8.25 17.84
CA LYS A 104 -9.41 6.79 18.12
C LYS A 104 -8.12 6.04 17.72
N GLY A 105 -6.93 6.63 17.92
CA GLY A 105 -5.66 5.89 17.82
C GLY A 105 -5.24 5.54 16.37
N LYS A 106 -5.81 6.25 15.39
CA LYS A 106 -5.41 6.17 13.98
C LYS A 106 -4.47 7.34 13.64
N LYS A 107 -3.62 7.14 12.63
CA LYS A 107 -2.78 8.18 12.02
C LYS A 107 -3.12 8.27 10.54
N LYS A 108 -3.49 9.46 10.07
CA LYS A 108 -3.73 9.73 8.65
C LYS A 108 -2.49 10.41 8.07
N PHE A 109 -2.07 9.92 6.91
CA PHE A 109 -1.06 10.54 6.05
C PHE A 109 -1.74 10.88 4.74
N THR A 110 -1.49 12.08 4.23
CA THR A 110 -2.01 12.52 2.93
C THR A 110 -0.87 13.00 2.08
N GLN A 111 -0.91 12.80 0.76
CA GLN A 111 0.06 13.39 -0.16
C GLN A 111 -0.67 13.87 -1.41
N SER A 112 -0.54 15.15 -1.74
CA SER A 112 -1.05 15.71 -3.00
C SER A 112 0.03 15.65 -4.08
N LYS A 113 -0.32 15.16 -5.27
CA LYS A 113 0.61 15.11 -6.42
C LYS A 113 -0.16 15.32 -7.73
N GLY A 114 -0.09 16.55 -8.24
CA GLY A 114 -0.93 16.96 -9.37
C GLY A 114 -2.41 16.90 -8.97
N ASP A 115 -3.23 16.23 -9.78
CA ASP A 115 -4.66 16.05 -9.52
C ASP A 115 -4.98 14.90 -8.55
N TYR A 116 -3.97 14.19 -8.04
CA TYR A 116 -4.14 13.05 -7.14
C TYR A 116 -3.94 13.44 -5.67
N ASN A 117 -4.80 12.91 -4.81
CA ASN A 117 -4.73 13.03 -3.36
C ASN A 117 -4.63 11.64 -2.73
N TYR A 118 -3.41 11.26 -2.40
CA TYR A 118 -3.13 9.99 -1.72
C TYR A 118 -3.51 10.08 -0.26
N ILE A 119 -4.21 9.07 0.26
CA ILE A 119 -4.58 8.98 1.67
C ILE A 119 -4.16 7.60 2.19
N VAL A 120 -3.30 7.55 3.20
CA VAL A 120 -2.95 6.33 3.95
C VAL A 120 -3.43 6.48 5.39
N ILE A 121 -4.21 5.52 5.88
CA ILE A 121 -4.61 5.47 7.29
C ILE A 121 -3.93 4.30 7.97
N LEU A 122 -3.14 4.59 8.99
CA LEU A 122 -2.52 3.59 9.86
C LEU A 122 -3.34 3.46 11.14
N SER A 123 -3.73 2.25 11.50
CA SER A 123 -4.36 1.94 12.79
C SER A 123 -3.31 1.42 13.77
N LYS A 124 -3.21 2.02 14.95
CA LYS A 124 -2.33 1.53 16.02
C LYS A 124 -2.93 0.29 16.67
N ARG A 125 -2.17 -0.79 16.78
CA ARG A 125 -2.53 -1.97 17.57
C ARG A 125 -2.03 -1.84 19.01
N LYS A 126 -2.56 -2.69 19.91
CA LYS A 126 -2.29 -2.66 21.36
C LYS A 126 -0.80 -2.84 21.71
N ASP A 127 -0.06 -3.51 20.84
CA ASP A 127 1.39 -3.75 20.89
C ASP A 127 2.24 -2.57 20.39
N GLY A 128 1.61 -1.53 19.83
CA GLY A 128 2.31 -0.37 19.26
C GLY A 128 2.50 -0.43 17.74
N ASP A 129 2.18 -1.56 17.09
CA ASP A 129 2.31 -1.72 15.64
C ASP A 129 1.35 -0.80 14.88
N LEU A 130 1.84 -0.18 13.80
CA LEU A 130 1.03 0.60 12.89
C LEU A 130 0.65 -0.25 11.68
N VAL A 131 -0.63 -0.56 11.53
CA VAL A 131 -1.13 -1.41 10.44
C VAL A 131 -1.84 -0.56 9.40
N ILE A 132 -1.49 -0.73 8.13
CA ILE A 132 -2.18 -0.06 7.02
C ILE A 132 -3.63 -0.56 7.00
N SER A 133 -4.55 0.38 7.14
CA SER A 133 -5.99 0.13 7.26
C SER A 133 -6.81 0.67 6.09
N PHE A 134 -6.27 1.65 5.36
CA PHE A 134 -6.91 2.26 4.19
C PHE A 134 -5.85 2.88 3.27
N PHE A 135 -6.09 2.82 1.95
CA PHE A 135 -5.29 3.51 0.95
C PHE A 135 -6.12 3.91 -0.29
N SER A 136 -6.11 5.19 -0.67
CA SER A 136 -6.75 5.73 -1.89
C SER A 136 -5.89 6.80 -2.56
N SER A 137 -6.17 7.15 -3.83
CA SER A 137 -5.46 8.23 -4.56
C SER A 137 -6.33 9.31 -5.23
N LYS A 138 -7.65 9.17 -5.19
CA LYS A 138 -8.63 10.18 -5.64
C LYS A 138 -9.48 10.65 -4.46
#